data_AF-A0A7X1H662-F1
#
_entry.id   AF-A0A7X1H662-F1
#
_cell.length_a   1.000
_cell.length_b   1.000
_cell.length_c   1.000
_cell.angle_alpha   90.00
_cell.angle_beta   90.00
_cell.angle_gamma   90.00
#
_symmetry.space_group_name_H-M   'P 1'
#
loop_
_entity.id
_entity.type
_entity.pdbx_description
1 polymer ?
#
loop_
_entity_poly.entity_id
_entity_poly.type
_entity_poly.pdbx_seq_one_letter_code
_entity_poly.pdbx_strand_id
1 'polypeptide(L)' 'MARVTVEDCLKRIPNRFMLVHVATKRVRQLLEGSPRLVKSDNENVVTALREISAGKVFIKEDEESSE' A
#
# COMPACT_ATOMS: atom_id res chain seq x y z
N MET A 1 8.59 6.97 16.30
CA MET A 1 8.63 5.58 15.78
C MET A 1 7.27 5.28 15.16
N ALA A 2 7.24 4.98 13.87
CA ALA A 2 5.99 4.84 13.13
C ALA A 2 5.21 3.61 13.59
N ARG A 3 4.16 3.80 14.39
CA ARG A 3 3.21 2.74 14.74
C ARG A 3 2.25 2.53 13.56
N VAL A 4 2.68 1.76 12.57
CA VAL A 4 1.76 1.14 11.60
C VAL A 4 1.76 -0.35 11.90
N THR A 5 0.58 -0.93 12.04
CA THR A 5 0.42 -2.35 12.35
C THR A 5 -0.10 -3.11 11.14
N VAL A 6 0.14 -4.42 11.11
CA VAL A 6 -0.37 -5.27 10.03
C VAL A 6 -1.90 -5.33 10.11
N GLU A 7 -2.45 -5.33 11.33
CA GLU A 7 -3.88 -5.32 11.61
C GLU A 7 -4.57 -4.12 10.96
N ASP A 8 -3.95 -2.94 10.98
CA ASP A 8 -4.50 -1.75 10.33
C ASP A 8 -4.51 -1.85 8.80
N CYS A 9 -3.54 -2.54 8.22
CA CYS A 9 -3.50 -2.82 6.79
C CYS A 9 -4.53 -3.89 6.41
N LEU A 10 -4.72 -4.91 7.24
CA LEU A 10 -5.67 -5.99 7.02
C LEU A 10 -7.13 -5.55 7.09
N LYS A 11 -7.44 -4.45 7.80
CA LYS A 11 -8.77 -3.80 7.74
C LYS A 11 -9.12 -3.30 6.33
N ARG A 12 -8.12 -3.06 5.48
CA ARG A 12 -8.29 -2.57 4.10
C ARG A 12 -8.11 -3.69 3.08
N ILE A 13 -7.11 -4.54 3.28
CA ILE A 13 -6.78 -5.65 2.40
C ILE A 13 -6.73 -6.92 3.26
N PRO A 14 -7.84 -7.68 3.38
CA PRO A 14 -7.93 -8.79 4.34
C PRO A 14 -7.01 -9.97 3.98
N ASN A 15 -6.61 -10.10 2.72
CA ASN A 15 -5.68 -11.14 2.27
C ASN A 15 -4.22 -10.68 2.47
N ARG A 16 -3.48 -11.40 3.32
CA ARG A 16 -2.07 -11.12 3.65
C ARG A 16 -1.13 -11.21 2.46
N PHE A 17 -1.33 -12.19 1.56
CA PHE A 17 -0.51 -12.32 0.36
C PHE A 17 -0.75 -11.13 -0.57
N MET A 18 -2.02 -10.77 -0.75
CA MET A 18 -2.41 -9.64 -1.57
C MET A 18 -1.87 -8.31 -1.00
N LEU A 19 -1.89 -8.15 0.33
CA LEU A 19 -1.26 -7.01 1.01
C LEU A 19 0.23 -6.88 0.66
N VAL A 20 0.98 -8.00 0.66
CA VAL A 20 2.40 -8.00 0.29
C VAL A 20 2.60 -7.57 -1.17
N HIS A 21 1.77 -8.08 -2.09
CA HIS A 21 1.84 -7.68 -3.50
C HIS A 21 1.55 -6.20 -3.71
N VAL A 22 0.50 -5.67 -3.08
CA VAL A 22 0.13 -4.25 -3.18
C VAL A 22 1.19 -3.36 -2.56
N ALA A 23 1.69 -3.71 -1.37
CA ALA A 23 2.77 -2.98 -0.72
C ALA A 23 4.02 -2.95 -1.60
N THR A 24 4.43 -4.10 -2.17
CA THR A 24 5.58 -4.19 -3.07
C THR A 24 5.40 -3.32 -4.32
N LYS A 25 4.24 -3.39 -4.97
CA LYS A 25 3.92 -2.57 -6.14
C LYS A 25 3.98 -1.09 -5.79
N ARG A 26 3.43 -0.69 -4.64
CA ARG A 26 3.44 0.70 -4.21
C ARG A 26 4.85 1.20 -3.86
N VAL A 27 5.67 0.37 -3.22
CA VAL A 27 7.07 0.71 -2.93
C VAL A 27 7.85 0.96 -4.22
N ARG A 28 7.63 0.17 -5.26
CA ARG A 28 8.25 0.41 -6.58
C ARG A 28 7.86 1.76 -7.15
N GLN A 29 6.59 2.13 -7.11
CA GLN A 29 6.13 3.45 -7.54
C GLN A 29 6.82 4.58 -6.75
N LEU A 30 6.98 4.43 -5.44
CA LEU A 30 7.69 5.42 -4.61
C LEU A 30 9.18 5.53 -4.98
N LEU A 31 9.81 4.42 -5.36
CA LEU A 31 11.20 4.40 -5.84
C LEU A 31 11.34 5.04 -7.23
N GLU A 32 10.32 4.90 -8.08
CA GLU A 32 10.22 5.55 -9.40
C GLU A 32 9.93 7.06 -9.30
N GLY A 33 9.78 7.61 -8.09
CA GLY A 33 9.56 9.04 -7.85
C GLY A 33 8.08 9.44 -7.76
N SER A 34 7.17 8.47 -7.64
CA SER A 34 5.74 8.76 -7.37
C SER A 34 5.60 9.54 -6.06
N PRO A 35 4.71 10.54 -6.00
CA PRO A 35 4.51 11.32 -4.79
C PRO A 35 3.97 10.47 -3.65
N ARG A 36 4.43 10.78 -2.43
CA ARG A 36 3.91 10.22 -1.19
C ARG A 36 2.53 10.84 -0.92
N LEU A 37 1.52 10.00 -0.70
CA LEU A 37 0.13 10.40 -0.43
C LEU A 37 -0.09 10.69 1.05
N VAL A 38 0.83 10.27 1.90
CA VAL A 38 0.82 10.51 3.35
C VAL A 38 2.16 11.10 3.76
N LYS A 39 2.14 12.12 4.62
CA LYS A 39 3.35 12.69 5.21
C LYS A 39 4.06 11.64 6.07
N SER A 40 5.23 11.21 5.64
CA SER A 40 6.02 10.19 6.30
C SER A 40 7.50 10.43 6.03
N ASP A 41 8.27 10.53 7.10
CA ASP A 41 9.74 10.62 7.06
C ASP A 41 10.39 9.23 7.14
N ASN A 42 9.60 8.15 7.02
CA ASN A 42 10.10 6.78 7.07
C ASN A 42 10.50 6.28 5.68
N GLU A 43 11.10 5.08 5.65
CA GLU A 43 11.40 4.34 4.43
C GLU A 43 10.15 4.10 3.58
N ASN A 44 10.37 3.83 2.28
CA ASN A 44 9.31 3.66 1.30
C ASN A 44 8.37 2.50 1.67
N VAL A 45 8.88 1.43 2.28
CA VAL A 45 8.08 0.28 2.75
C VAL A 45 7.06 0.69 3.81
N VAL A 46 7.52 1.40 4.85
CA VAL A 46 6.64 1.88 5.93
C VAL A 46 5.65 2.93 5.41
N THR A 47 6.10 3.77 4.49
CA THR A 47 5.24 4.78 3.85
C THR A 47 4.14 4.13 3.01
N ALA A 48 4.45 3.09 2.22
CA ALA A 48 3.46 2.34 1.45
C ALA A 48 2.42 1.66 2.36
N LEU A 49 2.84 1.00 3.45
CA LEU A 49 1.91 0.40 4.41
C LEU A 49 1.01 1.43 5.10
N ARG A 50 1.53 2.63 5.39
CA ARG A 50 0.74 3.75 5.91
C ARG A 50 -0.28 4.27 4.91
N GLU A 51 0.09 4.36 3.64
CA GLU A 51 -0.84 4.77 2.59
C GLU A 51 -1.97 3.73 2.41
N ILE A 52 -1.65 2.43 2.54
CA ILE A 52 -2.64 1.35 2.53
C ILE A 52 -3.56 1.45 3.74
N SER A 53 -3.04 1.56 4.97
CA SER A 53 -3.89 1.67 6.16
C SER A 53 -4.76 2.94 6.18
N ALA A 54 -4.24 4.04 5.63
CA ALA A 54 -4.99 5.28 5.43
C ALA A 54 -6.03 5.21 4.29
N GLY A 55 -6.11 4.10 3.54
CA GLY A 55 -7.04 3.93 2.42
C GLY A 55 -6.72 4.81 1.21
N LYS A 56 -5.48 5.29 1.08
CA LYS A 56 -5.00 6.06 -0.08
C LYS A 56 -4.51 5.17 -1.21
N VAL A 57 -4.17 3.93 -0.89
CA VAL A 57 -3.79 2.88 -1.85
C VAL A 57 -4.76 1.74 -1.67
N PHE A 58 -5.43 1.37 -2.75
CA PHE A 58 -6.40 0.28 -2.81
C PHE A 58 -6.20 -0.51 -4.10
N ILE A 59 -6.74 -1.71 -4.11
CA ILE A 59 -6.77 -2.56 -5.29
C ILE A 59 -7.98 -2.09 -6.09
N LYS A 60 -7.74 -1.66 -7.32
CA LYS A 60 -8.81 -1.54 -8.28
C LYS A 60 -9.07 -2.96 -8.76
N GLU A 61 -10.28 -3.46 -8.55
CA GLU A 61 -10.76 -4.59 -9.32
C GLU A 61 -10.89 -4.06 -10.75
N ASP A 62 -9.84 -4.30 -11.53
CA ASP A 62 -9.91 -4.11 -12.96
C ASP A 62 -10.84 -5.21 -13.45
N GLU A 63 -12.10 -4.85 -13.70
CA GLU A 63 -12.99 -5.56 -14.62
C GLU A 63 -12.36 -5.50 -16.02
N GLU A 64 -11.28 -6.25 -16.21
CA GLU A 64 -10.58 -6.46 -17.47
C GLU A 64 -10.11 -7.92 -17.45
N SER A 65 -10.44 -8.79 -18.40
CA SER A 65 -11.29 -8.72 -19.56
C SER A 65 -11.63 -10.19 -19.82
N SER A 66 -12.90 -10.48 -20.13
CA SER A 66 -13.19 -11.72 -20.85
C SER A 66 -12.52 -11.61 -22.21
N GLU A 67 -11.39 -12.27 -22.40
CA GLU A 67 -10.84 -12.65 -23.70
C GLU A 67 -10.57 -14.16 -23.70
#